data_AF-A0A6M7V5A6-F1
#
_entry.id   AF-A0A6M7V5A6-F1
#
_cell.length_a   1.000
_cell.length_b   1.000
_cell.length_c   1.000
_cell.angle_alpha   90.00
_cell.angle_beta   90.00
_cell.angle_gamma   90.00
#
_symmetry.space_group_name_H-M   'P 1'
#
loop_
_entity.id
_entity.type
_entity.pdbx_description
1 polymer ?
#
loop_
_entity_poly.entity_id
_entity_poly.type
_entity_poly.pdbx_seq_one_letter_code
_entity_poly.pdbx_strand_id
1 'polypeptide(L)' 'MKRLLHVAMQFRNDENGAAMVEYSILIGIIAAVSIVAIIAIGGWVGSQFTGLCTALGTNGITGSTCTP' A
#
# COMPACT_ATOMS: atom_id res chain seq x y z
N MET A 1 6.91 48.58 19.99
CA MET A 1 5.82 48.33 19.02
C MET A 1 6.20 47.36 17.88
N LYS A 2 7.31 46.60 17.93
CA LYS A 2 7.69 45.65 16.84
C LYS A 2 7.40 44.18 17.16
N ARG A 3 7.01 43.87 18.40
CA ARG A 3 6.79 42.50 18.89
C ARG A 3 5.46 41.89 18.42
N LEU A 4 4.41 42.70 18.32
CA LEU A 4 3.08 42.24 17.86
C LEU A 4 3.07 41.87 16.37
N LEU A 5 3.85 42.57 15.54
CA LEU A 5 4.00 42.26 14.13
C LEU A 5 4.68 40.89 13.90
N HIS A 6 5.61 40.50 14.76
CA HIS A 6 6.33 39.22 14.63
C HIS A 6 5.45 38.01 14.95
N VAL A 7 4.57 38.14 15.95
CA VAL A 7 3.60 37.10 16.31
C VAL A 7 2.54 36.90 15.22
N ALA A 8 2.05 37.98 14.61
CA ALA A 8 1.11 37.90 13.48
C ALA A 8 1.74 37.27 12.20
N MET A 9 3.05 37.43 12.00
CA MET A 9 3.77 36.78 10.90
C MET A 9 4.04 35.29 11.15
N GLN A 10 4.17 34.85 12.40
CA GLN A 10 4.27 33.42 12.74
C GLN A 10 2.99 32.65 12.43
N PHE A 11 1.80 33.22 12.68
CA PHE A 11 0.53 32.61 12.27
C PHE A 11 0.34 32.53 10.75
N ARG A 12 0.96 33.45 9.99
CA ARG A 12 0.98 33.37 8.52
C ARG A 12 1.96 32.32 7.99
N ASN A 13 3.02 32.02 8.74
CA ASN A 13 4.00 31.00 8.37
C ASN A 13 3.63 29.59 8.85
N ASP A 14 2.65 29.46 9.75
CA ASP A 14 2.13 28.17 10.24
C ASP A 14 1.23 27.43 9.23
N GLU A 15 0.82 28.08 8.13
CA GLU A 15 0.15 27.43 6.99
C GLU A 15 1.08 26.43 6.27
N ASN A 16 2.40 26.58 6.41
CA ASN A 16 3.37 25.60 5.91
C ASN A 16 3.32 24.27 6.69
N GLY A 17 2.80 24.27 7.93
CA GLY A 17 2.57 23.06 8.72
C GLY A 17 1.29 22.31 8.31
N ALA A 18 0.22 23.05 7.98
CA ALA A 18 -1.01 22.48 7.43
C ALA A 18 -0.81 21.89 6.02
N ALA A 19 0.02 22.53 5.19
CA ALA A 19 0.39 22.02 3.87
C ALA A 19 1.16 20.69 3.89
N MET A 20 1.89 20.39 4.98
CA MET A 20 2.60 19.11 5.16
C MET A 20 1.64 17.92 5.33
N VAL A 21 0.42 18.19 5.82
CA VAL A 21 -0.62 17.19 5.99
C VAL A 21 -1.28 16.84 4.65
N GLU A 22 -1.45 17.80 3.75
CA GLU A 22 -2.12 17.57 2.45
C GLU A 22 -1.33 16.63 1.52
N TYR A 23 -0.01 16.77 1.47
CA TYR A 23 0.82 15.87 0.65
C TYR A 23 0.99 14.49 1.31
N SER A 24 1.04 14.42 2.64
CA SER A 24 1.19 13.14 3.35
C SER A 24 -0.09 12.30 3.33
N ILE A 25 -1.28 12.91 3.37
CA ILE A 25 -2.55 12.18 3.22
C ILE A 25 -2.71 11.60 1.81
N LEU A 26 -2.26 12.34 0.78
CA LEU A 26 -2.23 11.85 -0.59
C LEU A 26 -1.30 10.64 -0.73
N ILE A 27 -0.08 10.71 -0.17
CA ILE A 27 0.86 9.58 -0.15
C ILE A 27 0.28 8.40 0.65
N GLY A 28 -0.40 8.66 1.77
CA GLY A 28 -1.04 7.63 2.59
C GLY A 28 -2.10 6.83 1.82
N ILE A 29 -2.94 7.50 1.02
CA ILE A 29 -3.94 6.83 0.18
C ILE A 29 -3.27 6.03 -0.95
N ILE A 30 -2.24 6.58 -1.60
CA ILE A 30 -1.49 5.87 -2.64
C ILE A 30 -0.85 4.61 -2.07
N ALA A 31 -0.25 4.70 -0.87
CA ALA A 31 0.33 3.56 -0.18
C ALA A 31 -0.73 2.48 0.12
N ALA A 32 -1.90 2.88 0.65
CA ALA A 32 -3.00 1.95 0.93
C ALA A 32 -3.48 1.24 -0.34
N VAL A 33 -3.72 1.98 -1.43
CA VAL A 33 -4.13 1.41 -2.73
C VAL A 33 -3.08 0.46 -3.28
N SER A 34 -1.79 0.82 -3.16
CA SER A 34 -0.69 -0.03 -3.62
C SER A 34 -0.63 -1.36 -2.87
N ILE A 35 -0.81 -1.33 -1.54
CA ILE A 35 -0.85 -2.54 -0.70
C ILE A 35 -2.03 -3.43 -1.11
N VAL A 36 -3.22 -2.84 -1.29
CA VAL A 36 -4.41 -3.59 -1.74
C VAL A 36 -4.16 -4.25 -3.09
N ALA A 37 -3.54 -3.54 -4.04
CA ALA A 37 -3.21 -4.10 -5.34
C ALA A 37 -2.25 -5.30 -5.23
N ILE A 38 -1.21 -5.19 -4.40
CA ILE A 38 -0.26 -6.29 -4.17
C ILE A 38 -0.96 -7.52 -3.57
N ILE A 39 -1.84 -7.32 -2.58
CA ILE A 39 -2.60 -8.43 -1.97
C ILE A 39 -3.50 -9.10 -3.00
N ALA A 40 -4.21 -8.32 -3.83
CA ALA A 40 -5.09 -8.85 -4.87
C ALA A 40 -4.31 -9.66 -5.91
N ILE A 41 -3.16 -9.14 -6.37
CA ILE A 41 -2.27 -9.86 -7.28
C ILE A 41 -1.74 -11.13 -6.61
N GLY A 42 -1.32 -11.07 -5.35
CA GLY A 42 -0.86 -12.24 -4.61
C GLY A 42 -1.91 -13.34 -4.53
N GLY A 43 -3.16 -12.97 -4.23
CA GLY A 43 -4.29 -13.92 -4.25
C GLY A 43 -4.54 -14.51 -5.63
N TRP A 44 -4.50 -13.69 -6.68
CA TRP A 44 -4.65 -14.18 -8.06
C TRP A 44 -3.53 -15.14 -8.45
N VAL A 45 -2.27 -14.79 -8.18
CA VAL A 45 -1.10 -15.64 -8.44
C VAL A 45 -1.22 -16.98 -7.70
N GLY A 46 -1.61 -16.96 -6.42
CA GLY A 46 -1.86 -18.18 -5.64
C GLY A 46 -2.94 -19.08 -6.27
N SER A 47 -4.00 -18.48 -6.83
CA SER A 47 -5.03 -19.24 -7.56
C SER A 47 -4.48 -19.89 -8.84
N GLN A 48 -3.55 -19.23 -9.53
CA GLN A 48 -2.91 -19.80 -10.71
C GLN A 48 -2.03 -21.01 -10.34
N PHE A 49 -1.24 -20.91 -9.26
CA PHE A 49 -0.46 -22.04 -8.76
C PHE A 49 -1.33 -23.20 -8.28
N THR A 50 -2.45 -22.91 -7.62
CA THR A 50 -3.43 -23.94 -7.24
C THR A 50 -4.05 -24.62 -8.46
N GLY A 51 -4.42 -23.82 -9.47
CA GLY A 51 -4.95 -24.33 -10.75
C GLY A 51 -3.93 -25.17 -11.51
N LEU A 52 -2.66 -24.75 -11.52
CA LEU A 52 -1.56 -25.51 -12.08
C LEU A 52 -1.36 -26.84 -11.32
N CYS A 53 -1.33 -26.82 -9.99
CA CYS A 53 -1.27 -28.03 -9.18
C CYS A 53 -2.43 -28.99 -9.45
N THR A 54 -3.63 -28.45 -9.67
CA THR A 54 -4.81 -29.24 -10.05
C THR A 54 -4.66 -29.85 -11.44
N ALA A 55 -4.16 -29.08 -12.41
CA ALA A 55 -3.95 -29.53 -13.79
C ALA A 55 -2.83 -30.57 -13.91
N LEU A 56 -1.75 -30.42 -13.13
CA LEU A 56 -0.67 -31.41 -13.07
C LEU A 56 -1.08 -32.65 -12.28
N GLY A 57 -1.96 -32.50 -11.29
CA GLY A 57 -2.36 -33.59 -10.39
C GLY A 57 -1.16 -34.29 -9.72
N THR A 58 -1.41 -35.44 -9.11
CA THR A 58 -0.38 -36.48 -8.99
C THR A 58 -0.15 -36.99 -10.40
N ASN A 59 0.96 -36.64 -11.06
CA ASN A 59 1.30 -37.11 -12.43
C ASN A 59 1.54 -38.63 -12.48
N GLY A 60 0.59 -39.45 -12.02
CA GLY A 60 0.73 -40.89 -11.82
C GLY A 60 1.71 -41.31 -10.72
N ILE A 61 2.38 -40.35 -10.05
CA ILE A 61 3.39 -40.64 -9.03
C ILE A 61 2.73 -40.74 -7.65
N THR A 62 2.57 -41.97 -7.16
CA THR A 62 2.11 -42.25 -5.79
C THR A 62 3.03 -41.56 -4.78
N GLY A 63 2.49 -40.63 -3.99
CA GLY A 63 3.22 -39.87 -2.96
C GLY A 63 3.67 -38.47 -3.38
N SER A 64 3.42 -38.03 -4.62
CA SER A 64 3.65 -36.64 -5.01
C SER A 64 2.50 -35.75 -4.50
N THR A 65 2.83 -34.74 -3.69
CA THR A 65 1.85 -33.73 -3.24
C THR A 65 2.20 -32.40 -3.88
N CYS A 66 1.33 -31.90 -4.76
CA CYS A 66 1.46 -30.54 -5.26
C CYS A 66 0.78 -29.62 -4.24
N THR A 67 1.59 -28.93 -3.46
CA THR A 67 1.13 -27.88 -2.54
C THR A 67 1.52 -26.54 -3.17
N PRO A 68 0.54 -25.68 -3.48
CA PRO A 68 0.82 -24.35 -4.02
C PRO A 68 1.48 -23.43 -2.99
#